data_AF-A0A7K0K374-F1
#
_entry.id   AF-A0A7K0K374-F1
#
_cell.length_a   1.000
_cell.length_b   1.000
_cell.length_c   1.000
_cell.angle_alpha   90.00
_cell.angle_beta   90.00
_cell.angle_gamma   90.00
#
_symmetry.space_group_name_H-M   'P 1'
#
loop_
_entity.id
_entity.type
_entity.pdbx_description
1 polymer ?
#
loop_
_entity_poly.entity_id
_entity_poly.type
_entity_poly.pdbx_seq_one_letter_code
_entity_poly.pdbx_strand_id
1 'polypeptide(L)'
;MRLSECPVGVPMIMVDMGCEIKHQTRVKELGLRVGTRFTVTQKAAFGGRVLFVHGTRLAVDRGFARSAQVRPCIQYAHKLGPEAENRAKQIATDMGVLPSRFEKAFAEQNPNSERIAANV
;
A
#
# COMPACT_ATOMS: atom_id res chain seq x y z
N MET A 1 5.88 -4.75 0.54
CA MET A 1 6.16 -4.62 -0.91
C MET A 1 6.88 -3.31 -1.20
N ARG A 2 7.45 -3.14 -2.41
CA ARG A 2 7.98 -1.85 -2.86
C ARG A 2 6.85 -0.93 -3.35
N LEU A 3 7.05 0.38 -3.25
CA LEU A 3 6.10 1.36 -3.78
C LEU A 3 5.93 1.25 -5.32
N SER A 4 6.94 0.78 -6.04
CA SER A 4 6.88 0.52 -7.48
C SER A 4 5.91 -0.59 -7.84
N GLU A 5 5.72 -1.58 -6.97
CA GLU A 5 4.79 -2.70 -7.17
C GLU A 5 3.37 -2.36 -6.70
N CYS A 6 3.21 -1.22 -6.05
CA CYS A 6 1.95 -0.84 -5.42
C CYS A 6 0.79 -0.77 -6.43
N PRO A 7 -0.35 -1.41 -6.14
CA PRO A 7 -1.55 -1.30 -6.95
C PRO A 7 -2.19 0.09 -6.81
N VAL A 8 -2.91 0.50 -7.85
CA VAL A 8 -3.67 1.76 -7.89
C VAL A 8 -4.97 1.60 -7.11
N GLY A 9 -5.35 2.64 -6.38
CA GLY A 9 -6.62 2.72 -5.64
C GLY A 9 -6.63 1.96 -4.31
N VAL A 10 -5.55 1.26 -3.95
CA VAL A 10 -5.47 0.51 -2.70
C VAL A 10 -4.87 1.39 -1.60
N PRO A 11 -5.49 1.44 -0.41
CA PRO A 11 -4.93 2.16 0.74
C PRO A 11 -3.69 1.46 1.25
N MET A 12 -2.61 2.24 1.33
CA MET A 12 -1.31 1.80 1.79
C MET A 12 -0.85 2.63 2.97
N ILE A 13 0.12 2.10 3.69
CA ILE A 13 0.87 2.82 4.71
C ILE A 13 2.37 2.69 4.42
N MET A 14 3.08 3.81 4.56
CA MET A 14 4.52 3.88 4.40
C MET A 14 5.22 3.15 5.55
N VAL A 15 6.17 2.28 5.24
CA VAL A 15 6.94 1.50 6.22
C VAL A 15 8.40 1.93 6.23
N ASP A 16 8.96 2.20 5.05
CA ASP A 16 10.33 2.68 4.86
C ASP A 16 10.37 3.70 3.73
N MET A 17 11.10 4.80 3.94
CA MET A 17 11.27 5.87 2.97
C MET A 17 12.24 5.52 1.83
N GLY A 18 13.12 4.54 2.01
CA GLY A 18 14.04 4.08 0.96
C GLY A 18 15.00 5.14 0.42
N CYS A 19 15.22 6.24 1.14
CA CYS A 19 16.11 7.31 0.72
C CYS A 19 17.10 7.69 1.84
N GLU A 20 18.25 8.22 1.43
CA GLU A 20 19.28 8.71 2.35
C GLU A 20 18.72 9.79 3.28
N ILE A 21 19.27 9.85 4.50
CA ILE A 21 18.83 10.77 5.57
C ILE A 21 18.76 12.22 5.07
N LYS A 22 19.72 12.66 4.24
CA LYS A 22 19.77 14.01 3.67
C LYS A 22 18.52 14.38 2.85
N HIS A 23 17.84 13.41 2.26
CA HIS A 23 16.62 13.60 1.48
C HIS A 23 15.34 13.42 2.31
N GLN A 24 15.42 12.76 3.47
CA GLN A 24 14.24 12.46 4.28
C GLN A 24 13.54 13.71 4.81
N THR A 25 14.28 14.78 5.15
CA THR A 25 13.68 16.03 5.66
C THR A 25 12.70 16.61 4.65
N ARG A 26 13.12 16.76 3.38
CA ARG A 26 12.26 17.30 2.32
C ARG A 26 11.04 16.42 2.08
N VAL A 27 11.20 15.10 2.11
CA VAL A 27 10.08 14.17 1.89
C VAL A 27 9.07 14.23 3.06
N LYS A 28 9.54 14.43 4.30
CA LYS A 28 8.70 14.65 5.48
C LYS A 28 7.91 15.95 5.40
N GLU A 29 8.51 17.04 4.94
CA GLU A 29 7.82 18.32 4.71
C GLU A 29 6.69 18.20 3.69
N LEU A 30 6.85 17.32 2.69
CA LEU A 30 5.81 17.01 1.70
C LEU A 30 4.71 16.07 2.24
N GLY A 31 4.75 15.72 3.52
CA GLY A 31 3.74 14.91 4.20
C GLY A 31 3.97 13.39 4.16
N LEU A 32 5.08 12.94 3.58
CA LEU A 32 5.46 11.52 3.58
C LEU A 32 6.43 11.19 4.71
N ARG A 33 6.00 10.32 5.61
CA ARG A 33 6.81 9.74 6.70
C ARG A 33 6.43 8.29 6.89
N VAL A 34 7.26 7.53 7.59
CA VAL A 34 6.87 6.20 8.08
C VAL A 34 5.56 6.34 8.87
N GLY A 35 4.59 5.48 8.57
CA GLY A 35 3.25 5.53 9.11
C GLY A 35 2.26 6.41 8.34
N THR A 36 2.70 7.20 7.34
CA THR A 36 1.78 7.97 6.49
C THR A 36 0.89 7.03 5.69
N ARG A 37 -0.42 7.29 5.71
CA ARG A 37 -1.43 6.61 4.91
C ARG A 37 -1.61 7.34 3.59
N PHE A 38 -1.71 6.59 2.51
CA PHE A 38 -1.90 7.15 1.17
C PHE A 38 -2.52 6.13 0.23
N THR A 39 -2.95 6.59 -0.94
CA THR A 39 -3.32 5.72 -2.06
C THR A 39 -2.47 6.08 -3.27
N VAL A 40 -2.06 5.07 -4.05
CA VAL A 40 -1.52 5.33 -5.38
C VAL A 40 -2.69 5.63 -6.30
N THR A 41 -2.73 6.83 -6.87
CA THR A 41 -3.78 7.25 -7.80
C THR A 41 -3.40 6.96 -9.25
N GLN A 42 -2.11 6.98 -9.57
CA GLN A 42 -1.63 6.76 -10.92
C GLN A 42 -0.23 6.13 -10.93
N LYS A 43 0.02 5.28 -11.93
CA LYS A 43 1.35 4.85 -12.34
C LYS A 43 1.85 5.82 -13.42
N ALA A 44 2.89 6.60 -13.13
CA ALA A 44 3.42 7.57 -14.08
C ALA A 44 4.20 6.87 -15.21
N ALA A 45 4.19 7.45 -16.41
CA ALA A 45 4.84 6.88 -17.61
C ALA A 45 6.35 6.65 -17.41
N PHE A 46 7.02 7.52 -16.66
CA PHE A 46 8.43 7.40 -16.32
C PHE A 46 8.71 6.43 -15.16
N GLY A 47 7.76 5.57 -14.78
CA GLY A 47 7.94 4.57 -13.72
C GLY A 47 7.80 5.11 -12.29
N GLY A 48 7.53 6.41 -12.12
CA GLY A 48 7.16 7.01 -10.85
C GLY A 48 5.71 6.70 -10.43
N ARG A 49 5.27 7.24 -9.30
CA ARG A 49 3.91 7.06 -8.77
C ARG A 49 3.31 8.41 -8.38
N VAL A 50 2.01 8.55 -8.54
CA VAL A 50 1.26 9.70 -8.00
C VAL A 50 0.49 9.22 -6.78
N LEU A 51 0.83 9.78 -5.63
CA LEU A 51 0.25 9.43 -4.34
C LEU A 51 -0.79 10.47 -3.95
N PHE A 52 -1.91 10.04 -3.40
CA PHE A 52 -2.83 10.93 -2.70
C PHE A 52 -2.58 10.80 -1.19
N VAL A 53 -2.09 11.89 -0.61
CA VAL A 53 -1.59 11.98 0.76
C VAL A 53 -2.18 13.24 1.38
N HIS A 54 -2.89 13.13 2.50
CA HIS A 54 -3.41 14.30 3.25
C HIS A 54 -4.15 15.34 2.38
N GLY A 55 -4.98 14.90 1.42
CA GLY A 55 -5.73 15.79 0.54
C GLY A 55 -4.94 16.35 -0.66
N THR A 56 -3.64 16.04 -0.77
CA THR A 56 -2.75 16.53 -1.82
C THR A 56 -2.25 15.39 -2.71
N ARG A 57 -1.98 15.71 -3.99
CA ARG A 57 -1.32 14.77 -4.92
C ARG A 57 0.18 15.03 -4.94
N LEU A 58 0.95 13.98 -4.68
CA LEU A 58 2.41 14.02 -4.68
C LEU A 58 2.95 13.05 -5.72
N ALA A 59 3.67 13.57 -6.71
CA ALA A 59 4.41 12.75 -7.67
C ALA A 59 5.76 12.34 -7.07
N VAL A 60 6.08 11.06 -7.14
CA VAL A 60 7.38 10.51 -6.75
C VAL A 60 8.05 9.86 -7.95
N ASP A 61 9.38 9.98 -8.01
CA ASP A 61 10.16 9.41 -9.10
C ASP A 61 10.31 7.88 -9.03
N ARG A 62 10.89 7.31 -10.08
CA ARG A 62 11.13 5.87 -10.21
C ARG A 62 12.12 5.35 -9.16
N GLY A 63 13.16 6.12 -8.82
CA GLY A 63 14.17 5.75 -7.84
C GLY A 63 13.55 5.59 -6.47
N PHE A 64 12.84 6.62 -6.00
CA PHE A 64 12.09 6.58 -4.74
C PHE A 64 11.05 5.45 -4.73
N ALA A 65 10.30 5.27 -5.82
CA ALA A 65 9.31 4.19 -5.89
C ALA A 65 9.94 2.79 -5.77
N ARG A 66 11.16 2.58 -6.28
CA ARG A 66 11.84 1.27 -6.21
C ARG A 66 12.47 0.99 -4.85
N SER A 67 12.81 2.01 -4.07
CA SER A 67 13.47 1.85 -2.78
C SER A 67 12.51 1.91 -1.59
N ALA A 68 11.45 2.72 -1.66
CA ALA A 68 10.49 2.86 -0.58
C ALA A 68 9.66 1.58 -0.35
N GLN A 69 9.42 1.24 0.91
CA GLN A 69 8.62 0.07 1.31
C GLN A 69 7.29 0.47 1.90
N VAL A 70 6.26 -0.29 1.51
CA VAL A 70 4.87 0.00 1.83
C VAL A 70 4.13 -1.30 2.15
N ARG A 71 3.04 -1.20 2.90
CA ARG A 71 2.12 -2.32 3.17
C ARG A 71 0.67 -1.87 3.05
N PRO A 72 -0.28 -2.78 2.82
CA PRO A 72 -1.70 -2.46 2.82
C PRO A 72 -2.16 -1.88 4.17
N CYS A 73 -3.11 -0.94 4.10
CA CYS A 73 -3.74 -0.32 5.27
C CYS A 73 -5.23 -0.73 5.36
N ILE A 74 -5.46 -1.95 5.84
CA ILE A 74 -6.82 -2.54 5.95
C ILE A 74 -7.71 -1.67 6.84
N GLN A 75 -7.16 -1.14 7.94
CA GLN A 75 -7.89 -0.31 8.90
C GLN A 75 -8.50 0.94 8.25
N TYR A 76 -7.91 1.48 7.19
CA TYR A 76 -8.42 2.66 6.51
C TYR A 76 -9.30 2.31 5.31
N ALA A 77 -9.29 1.06 4.86
CA ALA A 77 -9.89 0.66 3.61
C ALA A 77 -11.42 0.76 3.59
N HIS A 78 -12.09 0.56 4.73
CA HIS A 78 -13.54 0.75 4.87
C HIS A 78 -14.00 2.17 4.49
N LYS A 79 -13.13 3.18 4.61
CA LYS A 79 -13.45 4.57 4.25
C LYS A 79 -13.43 4.84 2.74
N LEU A 80 -12.80 3.94 1.98
CA LEU A 80 -12.67 4.05 0.52
C LEU A 80 -13.72 3.22 -0.22
N GLY A 81 -14.60 2.52 0.51
CA GLY A 81 -15.65 1.67 -0.04
C GLY A 81 -15.30 0.18 -0.04
N PRO A 82 -16.31 -0.69 -0.24
CA PRO A 82 -16.19 -2.14 -0.07
C PRO A 82 -15.22 -2.79 -1.06
N GLU A 83 -15.12 -2.28 -2.29
CA GLU A 83 -14.18 -2.81 -3.30
C GLU A 83 -12.72 -2.57 -2.90
N ALA A 84 -12.39 -1.35 -2.47
CA ALA A 84 -11.05 -1.01 -2.02
C ALA A 84 -10.65 -1.80 -0.77
N GLU A 85 -11.61 -2.04 0.13
CA GLU A 85 -11.44 -2.89 1.29
C GLU A 85 -11.12 -4.34 0.93
N ASN A 86 -11.93 -4.95 0.06
CA ASN A 86 -11.71 -6.34 -0.38
C ASN A 86 -10.35 -6.50 -1.06
N ARG A 87 -9.96 -5.53 -1.90
CA ARG A 87 -8.62 -5.55 -2.55
C ARG A 87 -7.50 -5.39 -1.54
N ALA A 88 -7.62 -4.48 -0.57
CA ALA A 88 -6.61 -4.30 0.47
C ALA A 88 -6.44 -5.55 1.34
N LYS A 89 -7.54 -6.24 1.66
CA LYS A 89 -7.52 -7.52 2.38
C LYS A 89 -6.84 -8.60 1.56
N GLN A 90 -7.21 -8.77 0.28
CA GLN A 90 -6.58 -9.75 -0.60
C GLN A 90 -5.06 -9.55 -0.69
N ILE A 91 -4.61 -8.32 -0.94
CA ILE A 91 -3.17 -8.02 -1.03
C ILE A 91 -2.46 -8.26 0.31
N ALA A 92 -3.12 -7.98 1.43
CA ALA A 92 -2.55 -8.27 2.75
C ALA A 92 -2.43 -9.77 3.00
N THR A 93 -3.41 -10.57 2.57
CA THR A 93 -3.38 -12.03 2.59
C THR A 93 -2.24 -12.56 1.73
N ASP A 94 -2.12 -12.09 0.49
CA ASP A 94 -1.05 -12.49 -0.44
C ASP A 94 0.35 -12.17 0.11
N MET A 95 0.47 -11.15 0.97
CA MET A 95 1.72 -10.79 1.63
C MET A 95 1.96 -11.50 2.97
N GLY A 96 0.99 -12.25 3.49
CA GLY A 96 1.05 -12.80 4.85
C GLY A 96 1.12 -11.72 5.95
N VAL A 97 0.60 -10.52 5.68
CA VAL A 97 0.64 -9.36 6.61
C VAL A 97 -0.74 -9.10 7.23
N LEU A 98 -1.74 -9.92 6.88
CA LEU A 98 -3.06 -9.85 7.48
C LEU A 98 -2.95 -10.21 8.97
N PRO A 99 -3.39 -9.36 9.92
CA PRO A 99 -3.34 -9.73 11.33
C PRO A 99 -4.25 -10.95 11.57
N SER A 100 -3.83 -11.89 12.41
CA SER A 100 -4.53 -13.17 12.67
C SER A 100 -6.03 -13.06 13.00
N ARG A 101 -6.45 -11.94 13.62
CA ARG A 101 -7.87 -11.66 13.91
C ARG A 101 -8.70 -11.39 12.65
N PHE A 102 -8.10 -10.89 11.57
CA PHE A 102 -8.76 -10.61 10.30
C PHE A 102 -8.67 -11.78 9.31
N GLU A 103 -7.74 -12.73 9.50
CA GLU A 103 -7.61 -13.93 8.66
C GLU A 103 -8.89 -14.78 8.70
N LYS A 104 -9.40 -15.10 9.90
CA LYS A 104 -10.61 -15.92 10.07
C LYS A 104 -11.85 -15.27 9.42
N ALA A 105 -12.04 -13.98 9.66
CA ALA A 105 -13.19 -13.24 9.12
C ALA A 105 -13.14 -13.07 7.59
N PHE A 106 -11.95 -13.03 6.99
CA PHE A 106 -11.80 -12.95 5.54
C PHE A 106 -11.98 -14.31 4.87
N ALA A 107 -11.44 -15.38 5.45
CA ALA A 107 -11.62 -16.76 4.98
C ALA A 107 -13.10 -17.19 4.99
N GLU A 108 -13.85 -16.82 6.05
CA GLU A 108 -15.29 -17.07 6.14
C GLU A 108 -16.12 -16.32 5.08
N GLN A 109 -15.64 -15.16 4.61
CA GLN A 109 -16.32 -14.33 3.61
C GLN A 109 -15.92 -14.66 2.16
N ASN A 110 -14.84 -15.40 1.93
CA ASN A 110 -14.34 -15.78 0.60
C ASN A 110 -13.83 -17.24 0.59
N PRO A 111 -14.72 -18.24 0.47
CA PRO A 111 -14.34 -19.67 0.49
C PRO A 111 -13.46 -20.13 -0.69
N ASN A 112 -13.16 -19.24 -1.65
CA ASN A 112 -12.28 -19.54 -2.78
C ASN A 112 -10.79 -19.16 -2.53
N SER A 113 -10.44 -18.51 -1.42
CA SER A 113 -9.04 -18.12 -1.16
C SER A 113 -8.14 -19.28 -0.76
N GLU A 114 -8.69 -20.40 -0.28
CA GLU A 114 -7.91 -21.58 0.15
C GLU A 114 -7.28 -22.35 -1.01
N ARG A 115 -7.79 -22.20 -2.25
CA ARG A 115 -7.27 -22.94 -3.41
C ARG A 115 -5.91 -22.48 -3.91
N ILE A 116 -5.44 -21.29 -3.49
CA ILE A 116 -4.16 -20.74 -3.94
C ILE A 116 -3.01 -21.13 -2.98
N ALA A 117 -3.32 -21.43 -1.70
CA ALA A 117 -2.31 -21.81 -0.70
C ALA A 117 -1.87 -23.29 -0.77
N ALA A 118 -2.52 -24.12 -1.59
CA ALA A 118 -2.23 -25.55 -1.68
C ALA A 118 -1.33 -25.95 -2.86
N ASN A 119 -0.86 -25.00 -3.68
CA ASN A 119 -0.10 -25.27 -4.92
C ASN A 119 1.19 -24.44 -5.08
N VAL A 120 1.82 -24.01 -3.98
CA VAL A 120 3.18 -23.43 -3.98
C VAL A 120 4.04 -24.11 -2.92
#